data_AF-A0A3M6V3I3-F1
#
_entry.id   AF-A0A3M6V3I3-F1
#
_cell.length_a   1.000
_cell.length_b   1.000
_cell.length_c   1.000
_cell.angle_alpha   90.00
_cell.angle_beta   90.00
_cell.angle_gamma   90.00
#
_symmetry.space_group_name_H-M   'P 1'
#
loop_
_entity.id
_entity.type
_entity.pdbx_description
1 polymer ?
#
loop_
_entity_poly.entity_id
_entity_poly.type
_entity_poly.pdbx_seq_one_letter_code
_entity_poly.pdbx_strand_id
1 'polypeptide(L)'
;MAASALTEDDIPGSSLAGREPASLKNEELRFWLRCRGDSLKGSKTKELLVKRVEEYINSGHDQNIVDPDRNRIYTRRKEHNEAASKDVDASVSGESQLKYPSDGWSIDLTKMPFFTRAEMNKHISNSGKNIGSNISTHSVPTSVRKATTFLQDEYLKEILSASDESYFYFKAQCHHSFRKNDPPHNLKVALCIVSGKVKHVYCTYVAGAVGFCNHVLALMMKVCKFTLYECKSVSGLENKDDIQPKQACTSMLQRWHRKGRGDTIVPQPAMEVVVQKTHQDLDRSSLREPGVRCLLYEARTLQ
;
A
#
# COMPACT_ATOMS: atom_id res chain seq x y z
N MET A 1 -5.42 -16.77 24.82
CA MET A 1 -4.60 -17.65 23.97
C MET A 1 -3.16 -17.21 24.11
N ALA A 2 -2.22 -18.11 24.39
CA ALA A 2 -0.80 -17.75 24.38
C ALA A 2 -0.40 -17.35 22.96
N ALA A 3 0.25 -16.20 22.79
CA ALA A 3 0.75 -15.78 21.48
C ALA A 3 1.79 -16.81 21.02
N SER A 4 1.60 -17.37 19.82
CA SER A 4 2.54 -18.34 19.25
C SER A 4 3.89 -17.65 19.06
N ALA A 5 4.97 -18.27 19.55
CA ALA A 5 6.31 -17.70 19.50
C ALA A 5 6.79 -17.62 18.04
N LEU A 6 7.34 -16.48 17.62
CA LEU A 6 7.89 -16.35 16.27
C LEU A 6 9.16 -17.17 16.11
N THR A 7 9.38 -17.67 14.90
CA THR A 7 10.58 -18.40 14.48
C THR A 7 11.26 -17.67 13.34
N GLU A 8 12.48 -18.07 12.97
CA GLU A 8 13.19 -17.45 11.85
C GLU A 8 12.47 -17.63 10.50
N ASP A 9 11.66 -18.68 10.36
CA ASP A 9 10.88 -18.94 9.14
C ASP A 9 9.70 -17.96 8.98
N ASP A 10 9.22 -17.40 10.09
CA ASP A 10 8.08 -16.46 10.09
C ASP A 10 8.49 -15.06 9.59
N ILE A 11 9.78 -14.71 9.73
CA ILE A 11 10.32 -13.37 9.43
C ILE A 11 11.43 -13.48 8.37
N PRO A 12 11.13 -13.20 7.09
CA PRO A 12 12.15 -13.20 6.04
C PRO A 12 13.32 -12.27 6.37
N GLY A 13 14.54 -12.82 6.39
CA GLY A 13 15.77 -12.09 6.69
C GLY A 13 16.16 -12.03 8.16
N SER A 14 15.41 -12.68 9.07
CA SER A 14 15.83 -12.82 10.48
C SER A 14 16.85 -13.95 10.70
N SER A 15 17.02 -14.85 9.72
CA SER A 15 18.04 -15.90 9.71
C SER A 15 19.33 -15.47 9.02
N LEU A 16 20.48 -15.91 9.54
CA LEU A 16 21.77 -15.78 8.85
C LEU A 16 21.91 -16.79 7.70
N ALA A 17 21.14 -17.88 7.71
CA ALA A 17 21.21 -18.99 6.74
C ALA A 17 22.64 -19.54 6.55
N GLY A 18 23.40 -19.64 7.64
CA GLY A 18 24.79 -20.11 7.64
C GLY A 18 25.83 -19.12 7.11
N ARG A 19 25.43 -17.88 6.76
CA ARG A 19 26.36 -16.82 6.35
C ARG A 19 27.07 -16.21 7.56
N GLU A 20 28.36 -15.92 7.42
CA GLU A 20 29.10 -15.22 8.46
C GLU A 20 28.61 -13.77 8.61
N PRO A 21 28.47 -13.23 9.85
CA PRO A 21 28.01 -11.86 10.07
C PRO A 21 28.87 -10.81 9.34
N ALA A 22 30.18 -11.04 9.23
CA ALA A 22 31.10 -10.15 8.50
C ALA A 22 30.77 -10.02 7.01
N SER A 23 30.17 -11.04 6.40
CA SER A 23 29.78 -11.04 4.98
C SER A 23 28.52 -10.23 4.69
N LEU A 24 27.71 -9.94 5.71
CA LEU A 24 26.41 -9.28 5.57
C LEU A 24 26.53 -7.75 5.40
N LYS A 25 25.48 -7.16 4.83
CA LYS A 25 25.35 -5.70 4.74
C LYS A 25 24.88 -5.11 6.07
N ASN A 26 25.18 -3.83 6.30
CA ASN A 26 24.75 -3.10 7.50
C ASN A 26 23.23 -3.15 7.72
N GLU A 27 22.44 -3.10 6.65
CA GLU A 27 20.98 -3.17 6.72
C GLU A 27 20.49 -4.55 7.18
N GLU A 28 21.09 -5.63 6.68
CA GLU A 28 20.78 -7.00 7.09
C GLU A 28 21.13 -7.21 8.57
N LEU A 29 22.32 -6.78 9.00
CA LEU A 29 22.76 -6.87 10.40
C LEU A 29 21.84 -6.10 11.34
N ARG A 30 21.47 -4.86 10.97
CA ARG A 30 20.53 -4.05 11.75
C ARG A 30 19.15 -4.70 11.83
N PHE A 31 18.68 -5.30 10.74
CA PHE A 31 17.40 -5.99 10.73
C PHE A 31 17.42 -7.24 11.60
N TRP A 32 18.46 -8.07 11.49
CA TRP A 32 18.66 -9.26 12.31
C TRP A 32 18.64 -8.95 13.82
N LEU A 33 19.33 -7.87 14.22
CA LEU A 33 19.39 -7.39 15.60
C LEU A 33 18.02 -6.87 16.09
N ARG A 34 17.27 -6.16 15.24
CA ARG A 34 15.89 -5.72 15.59
C ARG A 34 14.95 -6.90 15.83
N CYS A 35 15.10 -7.98 15.07
CA CYS A 35 14.34 -9.21 15.27
C CYS A 35 14.66 -9.89 16.61
N ARG A 36 15.65 -9.41 17.37
CA ARG A 36 16.03 -9.89 18.71
C ARG A 36 15.87 -8.82 19.79
N GLY A 37 15.15 -7.74 19.48
CA GLY A 37 14.84 -6.67 20.43
C GLY A 37 15.96 -5.65 20.64
N ASP A 38 17.03 -5.69 19.84
CA ASP A 38 18.12 -4.73 19.99
C ASP A 38 17.68 -3.31 19.59
N SER A 39 17.98 -2.34 20.44
CA SER A 39 17.64 -0.93 20.21
C SER A 39 18.53 -0.24 19.15
N LEU A 40 19.60 -0.91 18.69
CA LEU A 40 20.63 -0.39 17.77
C LEU A 40 21.31 0.90 18.24
N LYS A 41 21.12 1.32 19.50
CA LYS A 41 21.77 2.50 20.06
C LYS A 41 23.29 2.30 20.07
N GLY A 42 24.02 3.32 19.63
CA GLY A 42 25.48 3.35 19.59
C GLY A 42 26.14 2.62 18.41
N SER A 43 25.41 1.83 17.60
CA SER A 43 26.00 1.07 16.49
C SER A 43 26.05 1.87 15.19
N LYS A 44 27.16 2.61 15.00
CA LYS A 44 27.40 3.41 13.79
C LYS A 44 28.16 2.65 12.70
N THR A 45 29.12 1.80 13.07
CA THR A 45 30.02 1.11 12.15
C THR A 45 29.62 -0.35 11.91
N LYS A 46 30.12 -0.95 10.82
CA LYS A 46 29.83 -2.35 10.46
C LYS A 46 30.43 -3.31 11.48
N GLU A 47 31.65 -3.05 11.93
CA GLU A 47 32.40 -3.87 12.87
C GLU A 47 31.66 -3.99 14.21
N LEU A 48 31.06 -2.89 14.69
CA LEU A 48 30.25 -2.90 15.91
C LEU A 48 28.95 -3.70 15.75
N LEU A 49 28.35 -3.68 14.55
CA LEU A 49 27.16 -4.49 14.27
C LEU A 49 27.51 -5.99 14.24
N VAL A 50 28.61 -6.34 13.57
CA VAL A 50 29.13 -7.72 13.49
C VAL A 50 29.43 -8.26 14.89
N LYS A 51 30.21 -7.52 15.69
CA LYS A 51 30.54 -7.91 17.05
C LYS A 51 29.29 -8.13 17.91
N ARG A 52 28.29 -7.25 17.78
CA ARG A 52 27.03 -7.40 18.52
C ARG A 52 26.24 -8.64 18.08
N VAL A 53 26.20 -8.94 16.79
CA VAL A 53 25.58 -10.17 16.30
C VAL A 53 26.27 -11.40 16.89
N GLU A 54 27.60 -11.43 16.90
CA GLU A 54 28.38 -12.51 17.52
C GLU A 54 28.12 -12.62 19.03
N GLU A 55 28.00 -11.49 19.75
CA GLU A 55 27.64 -11.48 21.18
C GLU A 55 26.25 -12.10 21.44
N TYR A 56 25.25 -11.82 20.59
CA TYR A 56 23.92 -12.45 20.70
C TYR A 56 23.97 -13.96 20.44
N ILE A 57 24.79 -14.41 19.48
CA ILE A 57 25.00 -15.83 19.18
C ILE A 57 25.70 -16.52 20.36
N ASN A 58 26.79 -15.93 20.87
CA ASN A 58 27.57 -16.52 21.96
C ASN A 58 26.82 -16.54 23.29
N SER A 59 25.87 -15.62 23.50
CA SER A 59 25.01 -15.58 24.70
C SER A 59 23.74 -16.42 24.59
N GLY A 60 23.48 -17.04 23.43
CA GLY A 60 22.26 -17.83 23.19
C GLY A 60 20.97 -17.00 23.08
N HIS A 61 21.09 -15.68 22.93
CA HIS A 61 19.96 -14.78 22.70
C HIS A 61 19.54 -14.72 21.23
N ASP A 62 20.25 -15.41 20.34
CA ASP A 62 19.94 -15.53 18.93
C ASP A 62 18.60 -16.25 18.65
N GLN A 63 18.13 -17.08 19.59
CA GLN A 63 16.87 -17.83 19.48
C GLN A 63 15.62 -17.02 19.87
N ASN A 64 15.78 -15.88 20.54
CA ASN A 64 14.66 -15.06 21.00
C ASN A 64 14.17 -14.12 19.90
N ILE A 65 13.33 -14.65 19.01
CA ILE A 65 12.77 -13.88 17.89
C ILE A 65 11.56 -13.05 18.35
N VAL A 66 11.64 -11.75 18.13
CA VAL A 66 10.57 -10.78 18.32
C VAL A 66 10.19 -10.13 16.99
N ASP A 67 8.96 -9.66 16.89
CA ASP A 67 8.50 -8.93 15.71
C ASP A 67 9.21 -7.56 15.63
N PRO A 68 10.04 -7.31 14.61
CA PRO A 68 10.74 -6.03 14.46
C PRO A 68 9.81 -4.90 13.99
N ASP A 69 8.60 -5.22 13.52
CA ASP A 69 7.63 -4.24 13.01
C ASP A 69 6.72 -3.72 14.12
N ARG A 70 6.53 -2.40 14.16
CA ARG A 70 5.69 -1.74 15.17
C ARG A 70 4.24 -2.22 15.14
N ASN A 71 3.73 -2.60 13.96
CA ASN A 71 2.38 -3.10 13.77
C ASN A 71 2.29 -4.62 13.93
N ARG A 72 3.36 -5.29 14.37
CA ARG A 72 3.42 -6.73 14.64
C ARG A 72 2.95 -7.58 13.45
N ILE A 73 3.42 -7.23 12.25
CA ILE A 73 2.93 -7.81 11.00
C ILE A 73 3.24 -9.31 10.88
N TYR A 74 4.34 -9.78 11.46
CA TYR A 74 4.76 -11.17 11.42
C TYR A 74 4.01 -11.99 12.46
N THR A 75 3.83 -11.45 13.67
CA THR A 75 2.98 -12.07 14.70
C THR A 75 1.56 -12.27 14.18
N ARG A 76 0.96 -11.23 13.62
CA ARG A 76 -0.41 -11.31 13.06
C ARG A 76 -0.51 -12.30 11.91
N ARG A 77 0.50 -12.38 11.03
CA ARG A 77 0.54 -13.38 9.95
C ARG A 77 0.53 -14.79 10.52
N LYS A 78 1.34 -15.05 11.54
CA LYS A 78 1.42 -16.38 12.17
C LYS A 78 0.10 -16.76 12.82
N GLU A 79 -0.49 -15.87 13.61
CA GLU A 79 -1.81 -16.06 14.23
C GLU A 79 -2.89 -16.37 13.19
N HIS A 80 -2.92 -15.63 12.07
CA HIS A 80 -3.86 -15.88 10.99
C HIS A 80 -3.64 -17.23 10.31
N ASN A 81 -2.39 -17.60 10.02
CA ASN A 81 -2.07 -18.90 9.39
C ASN A 81 -2.43 -20.07 10.30
N GLU A 82 -2.25 -19.92 11.61
CA GLU A 82 -2.62 -20.93 12.62
C GLU A 82 -4.15 -21.00 12.83
N ALA A 83 -4.87 -19.89 12.68
CA ALA A 83 -6.33 -19.90 12.66
C ALA A 83 -6.84 -20.58 11.38
N ALA A 84 -6.27 -20.23 10.24
CA ALA A 84 -6.58 -20.83 8.95
C ALA A 84 -6.28 -22.33 8.92
N SER A 85 -5.19 -22.80 9.55
CA SER A 85 -4.87 -24.24 9.58
C SER A 85 -5.81 -25.06 10.48
N LYS A 86 -6.45 -24.43 11.47
CA LYS A 86 -7.47 -25.09 12.31
C LYS A 86 -8.81 -25.28 11.59
N ASP A 87 -9.08 -24.49 10.55
CA ASP A 87 -10.29 -24.59 9.73
C ASP A 87 -10.12 -25.53 8.51
N VAL A 88 -8.94 -26.14 8.29
CA VAL A 88 -8.59 -26.90 7.06
C VAL A 88 -8.75 -28.42 7.21
N ASP A 89 -9.59 -28.91 8.13
CA ASP A 89 -10.14 -30.28 8.02
C ASP A 89 -11.23 -30.40 6.92
N ALA A 90 -11.52 -29.32 6.18
CA ALA A 90 -12.34 -29.35 4.98
C ALA A 90 -11.51 -29.02 3.72
N SER A 91 -11.23 -30.07 2.96
CA SER A 91 -10.65 -30.11 1.62
C SER A 91 -11.19 -29.04 0.65
N VAL A 92 -10.30 -28.28 0.01
CA VAL A 92 -10.53 -27.75 -1.35
C VAL A 92 -9.31 -28.04 -2.22
N SER A 93 -9.22 -29.29 -2.66
CA SER A 93 -8.45 -29.70 -3.83
C SER A 93 -9.38 -29.65 -5.05
N GLY A 94 -9.34 -28.54 -5.76
CA GLY A 94 -9.99 -28.40 -7.06
C GLY A 94 -9.62 -27.05 -7.67
N GLU A 95 -8.76 -27.05 -8.67
CA GLU A 95 -8.58 -25.89 -9.55
C GLU A 95 -9.81 -25.75 -10.45
N SER A 96 -10.93 -25.34 -9.86
CA SER A 96 -12.03 -24.78 -10.63
C SER A 96 -11.58 -23.47 -11.26
N GLN A 97 -11.82 -23.31 -12.56
CA GLN A 97 -11.50 -22.12 -13.33
C GLN A 97 -12.03 -20.86 -12.61
N LEU A 98 -11.11 -20.03 -12.09
CA LEU A 98 -11.45 -18.87 -11.27
C LEU A 98 -12.32 -17.87 -12.08
N LYS A 99 -13.55 -17.64 -11.63
CA LYS A 99 -14.50 -16.71 -12.24
C LYS A 99 -14.76 -15.54 -11.29
N TYR A 100 -14.58 -14.32 -11.80
CA TYR A 100 -14.93 -13.12 -11.03
C TYR A 100 -16.44 -13.00 -10.88
N PRO A 101 -16.93 -12.52 -9.72
CA PRO A 101 -18.35 -12.31 -9.50
C PRO A 101 -18.89 -11.18 -10.40
N SER A 102 -20.09 -11.39 -10.93
CA SER A 102 -20.83 -10.39 -11.72
C SER A 102 -21.39 -9.26 -10.85
N ASP A 103 -21.79 -9.57 -9.63
CA ASP A 103 -22.49 -8.73 -8.67
C ASP A 103 -21.81 -8.79 -7.28
N GLY A 104 -22.42 -8.16 -6.27
CA GLY A 104 -21.90 -8.18 -4.89
C GLY A 104 -20.67 -7.30 -4.63
N TRP A 105 -20.33 -6.40 -5.56
CA TRP A 105 -19.23 -5.45 -5.39
C TRP A 105 -19.60 -4.35 -4.41
N SER A 106 -18.76 -4.14 -3.39
CA SER A 106 -18.97 -3.15 -2.33
C SER A 106 -17.65 -2.51 -1.91
N ILE A 107 -17.68 -1.71 -0.85
CA ILE A 107 -16.48 -1.15 -0.21
C ILE A 107 -16.09 -1.93 1.06
N ASP A 108 -16.72 -3.08 1.33
CA ASP A 108 -16.52 -3.87 2.55
C ASP A 108 -15.23 -4.71 2.50
N LEU A 109 -14.42 -4.62 3.55
CA LEU A 109 -13.16 -5.34 3.70
C LEU A 109 -13.17 -6.29 4.91
N THR A 110 -14.31 -6.51 5.56
CA THR A 110 -14.38 -7.35 6.77
C THR A 110 -13.88 -8.78 6.56
N LYS A 111 -14.14 -9.37 5.38
CA LYS A 111 -13.68 -10.71 5.00
C LYS A 111 -12.34 -10.73 4.26
N MET A 112 -11.63 -9.59 4.22
CA MET A 112 -10.39 -9.48 3.48
C MET A 112 -9.31 -10.35 4.15
N PRO A 113 -8.64 -11.25 3.40
CA PRO A 113 -7.58 -12.06 3.97
C PRO A 113 -6.37 -11.19 4.31
N PHE A 114 -5.54 -11.68 5.24
CA PHE A 114 -4.30 -11.01 5.58
C PHE A 114 -3.36 -10.97 4.35
N PHE A 115 -3.13 -9.77 3.82
CA PHE A 115 -2.29 -9.55 2.64
C PHE A 115 -1.23 -8.48 2.91
N THR A 116 0.03 -8.84 2.80
CA THR A 116 1.17 -7.98 3.13
C THR A 116 2.22 -7.98 2.01
N ARG A 117 3.32 -7.27 2.27
CA ARG A 117 4.50 -7.23 1.40
C ARG A 117 5.04 -8.63 1.09
N ALA A 118 4.88 -9.61 1.98
CA ALA A 118 5.37 -10.97 1.78
C ALA A 118 4.59 -11.70 0.68
N GLU A 119 3.25 -11.69 0.73
CA GLU A 119 2.40 -12.32 -0.28
C GLU A 119 2.55 -11.63 -1.63
N MET A 120 2.67 -10.30 -1.62
CA MET A 120 2.98 -9.52 -2.81
C MET A 120 4.34 -9.90 -3.41
N ASN A 121 5.40 -10.01 -2.60
CA ASN A 121 6.73 -10.41 -3.08
C ASN A 121 6.73 -11.83 -3.64
N LYS A 122 6.02 -12.75 -2.99
CA LYS A 122 5.87 -14.13 -3.46
C LYS A 122 5.19 -14.18 -4.84
N HIS A 123 4.13 -13.40 -5.04
CA HIS A 123 3.48 -13.26 -6.35
C HIS A 123 4.44 -12.73 -7.42
N ILE A 124 5.22 -11.71 -7.10
CA ILE A 124 6.20 -11.12 -8.00
C ILE A 124 7.24 -12.16 -8.44
N SER A 125 7.82 -12.90 -7.49
CA SER A 125 8.77 -13.97 -7.78
C SER A 125 8.17 -15.06 -8.67
N ASN A 126 6.92 -15.44 -8.42
CA ASN A 126 6.21 -16.44 -9.23
C ASN A 126 5.87 -15.96 -10.65
N SER A 127 5.78 -14.65 -10.87
CA SER A 127 5.49 -14.06 -12.19
C SER A 127 6.67 -14.13 -13.16
N GLY A 128 7.77 -14.84 -12.79
CA GLY A 128 9.00 -14.93 -13.59
C GLY A 128 9.81 -13.63 -13.67
N LYS A 129 9.33 -12.55 -13.02
CA LYS A 129 10.04 -11.28 -12.93
C LYS A 129 10.77 -11.24 -11.60
N ASN A 130 12.09 -11.35 -11.63
CA ASN A 130 12.87 -11.05 -10.45
C ASN A 130 12.88 -9.52 -10.26
N ILE A 131 12.21 -9.06 -9.21
CA ILE A 131 12.69 -7.84 -8.53
C ILE A 131 13.90 -8.26 -7.69
N GLY A 132 14.89 -8.86 -8.37
CA GLY A 132 16.01 -9.54 -7.76
C GLY A 132 17.08 -8.53 -7.43
N SER A 133 17.33 -8.33 -6.14
CA SER A 133 18.57 -8.65 -5.40
C SER A 133 19.94 -8.70 -6.09
N ASN A 134 20.05 -8.65 -7.43
CA ASN A 134 21.30 -8.74 -8.18
C ASN A 134 21.82 -7.36 -8.66
N ILE A 135 21.29 -6.28 -8.09
CA ILE A 135 21.91 -4.97 -8.24
C ILE A 135 22.41 -4.56 -6.86
N SER A 136 23.73 -4.53 -6.76
CA SER A 136 24.57 -3.96 -5.70
C SER A 136 24.27 -2.47 -5.39
N THR A 137 23.07 -1.97 -5.64
CA THR A 137 22.71 -0.57 -5.45
C THR A 137 21.52 -0.47 -4.49
N HIS A 138 21.58 0.49 -3.58
CA HIS A 138 20.51 0.86 -2.64
C HIS A 138 19.28 1.48 -3.35
N SER A 139 19.00 1.07 -4.59
CA SER A 139 17.96 1.67 -5.43
C SER A 139 16.67 0.85 -5.37
N VAL A 140 15.58 1.52 -5.02
CA VAL A 140 14.24 0.93 -5.11
C VAL A 140 13.93 0.64 -6.59
N PRO A 141 13.50 -0.59 -6.94
CA PRO A 141 13.17 -0.97 -8.30
C PRO A 141 12.21 0.03 -8.96
N THR A 142 12.46 0.37 -10.22
CA THR A 142 11.69 1.37 -10.97
C THR A 142 10.19 1.08 -10.97
N SER A 143 9.80 -0.20 -11.05
CA SER A 143 8.40 -0.62 -10.98
C SER A 143 7.75 -0.30 -9.64
N VAL A 144 8.45 -0.57 -8.54
CA VAL A 144 8.02 -0.24 -7.17
C VAL A 144 7.93 1.27 -6.98
N ARG A 145 8.90 2.03 -7.48
CA ARG A 145 8.85 3.51 -7.46
C ARG A 145 7.61 4.05 -8.18
N LYS A 146 7.38 3.60 -9.43
CA LYS A 146 6.21 4.02 -10.23
C LYS A 146 4.88 3.64 -9.59
N ALA A 147 4.77 2.41 -9.07
CA ALA A 147 3.58 1.97 -8.35
C ALA A 147 3.32 2.81 -7.08
N THR A 148 4.38 3.18 -6.36
CA THR A 148 4.29 4.08 -5.20
C THR A 148 3.76 5.45 -5.60
N THR A 149 4.23 6.01 -6.73
CA THR A 149 3.72 7.27 -7.28
C THR A 149 2.23 7.18 -7.62
N PHE A 150 1.79 6.11 -8.30
CA PHE A 150 0.36 5.91 -8.61
C PHE A 150 -0.51 5.89 -7.35
N LEU A 151 0.02 5.33 -6.26
CA LEU A 151 -0.68 5.29 -4.98
C LEU A 151 -0.72 6.66 -4.29
N GLN A 152 0.38 7.43 -4.35
CA GLN A 152 0.51 8.73 -3.69
C GLN A 152 -0.26 9.84 -4.42
N ASP A 153 -0.29 9.80 -5.74
CA ASP A 153 -0.93 10.81 -6.58
C ASP A 153 -2.40 10.45 -6.91
N GLU A 154 -2.97 9.48 -6.20
CA GLU A 154 -4.37 9.05 -6.29
C GLU A 154 -4.82 8.61 -7.70
N TYR A 155 -3.96 7.90 -8.42
CA TYR A 155 -4.28 7.36 -9.74
C TYR A 155 -5.24 6.16 -9.66
N LEU A 156 -5.29 5.49 -8.52
CA LEU A 156 -6.24 4.41 -8.22
C LEU A 156 -7.56 4.99 -7.74
N LYS A 157 -8.64 4.67 -8.46
CA LYS A 157 -10.00 5.09 -8.17
C LYS A 157 -10.94 3.87 -8.18
N GLU A 158 -12.12 4.04 -7.60
CA GLU A 158 -13.21 3.05 -7.60
C GLU A 158 -12.76 1.65 -7.14
N ILE A 159 -11.99 1.60 -6.05
CA ILE A 159 -11.61 0.32 -5.47
C ILE A 159 -12.85 -0.30 -4.84
N LEU A 160 -13.22 -1.47 -5.34
CA LEU A 160 -14.35 -2.25 -4.84
C LEU A 160 -13.88 -3.68 -4.55
N SER A 161 -14.55 -4.29 -3.58
CA SER A 161 -14.29 -5.63 -3.10
C SER A 161 -15.54 -6.50 -3.21
N ALA A 162 -15.32 -7.79 -3.38
CA ALA A 162 -16.34 -8.83 -3.31
C ALA A 162 -15.69 -10.09 -2.72
N SER A 163 -16.47 -11.01 -2.18
CA SER A 163 -15.95 -12.28 -1.63
C SER A 163 -16.93 -13.40 -1.87
N ASP A 164 -16.43 -14.58 -2.18
CA ASP A 164 -17.19 -15.84 -2.13
C ASP A 164 -16.66 -16.72 -0.98
N GLU A 165 -16.88 -18.04 -1.06
CA GLU A 165 -16.40 -19.00 -0.05
C GLU A 165 -14.89 -19.26 -0.11
N SER A 166 -14.27 -19.08 -1.29
CA SER A 166 -12.89 -19.48 -1.56
C SER A 166 -11.95 -18.29 -1.75
N TYR A 167 -12.46 -17.18 -2.28
CA TYR A 167 -11.68 -16.07 -2.79
C TYR A 167 -12.26 -14.71 -2.40
N PHE A 168 -11.33 -13.79 -2.19
CA PHE A 168 -11.60 -12.37 -2.01
C PHE A 168 -11.11 -11.61 -3.23
N TYR A 169 -11.99 -10.83 -3.83
CA TYR A 169 -11.77 -10.15 -5.09
C TYR A 169 -11.65 -8.64 -4.89
N PHE A 170 -10.77 -8.04 -5.66
CA PHE A 170 -10.71 -6.60 -5.87
C PHE A 170 -10.94 -6.27 -7.34
N LYS A 171 -11.64 -5.17 -7.58
CA LYS A 171 -11.60 -4.43 -8.85
C LYS A 171 -11.27 -2.98 -8.57
N ALA A 172 -10.57 -2.34 -9.49
CA ALA A 172 -10.24 -0.93 -9.40
C ALA A 172 -10.01 -0.35 -10.79
N GLN A 173 -10.07 0.96 -10.89
CA GLN A 173 -9.61 1.71 -12.05
C GLN A 173 -8.28 2.38 -11.73
N CYS A 174 -7.34 2.33 -12.67
CA CYS A 174 -6.05 3.01 -12.51
C CYS A 174 -5.78 3.87 -13.74
N HIS A 175 -5.68 5.18 -13.54
CA HIS A 175 -5.15 6.04 -14.59
C HIS A 175 -3.67 5.72 -14.81
N HIS A 176 -3.15 6.02 -16.01
CA HIS A 176 -1.73 5.93 -16.31
C HIS A 176 -1.05 7.30 -16.42
N SER A 177 -1.83 8.38 -16.52
CA SER A 177 -1.36 9.78 -16.54
C SER A 177 -2.40 10.74 -15.94
N PHE A 178 -2.02 12.01 -15.75
CA PHE A 178 -2.94 13.08 -15.37
C PHE A 178 -3.88 13.53 -16.50
N ARG A 179 -3.69 13.03 -17.73
CA ARG A 179 -4.56 13.35 -18.87
C ARG A 179 -5.99 12.92 -18.57
N LYS A 180 -6.95 13.78 -18.88
CA LYS A 180 -8.38 13.56 -18.60
C LYS A 180 -9.06 12.68 -19.65
N ASN A 181 -8.56 12.75 -20.88
CA ASN A 181 -9.17 12.07 -22.02
C ASN A 181 -8.72 10.61 -22.18
N ASP A 182 -7.65 10.21 -21.48
CA ASP A 182 -7.16 8.84 -21.55
C ASP A 182 -7.98 7.94 -20.60
N PRO A 183 -8.61 6.86 -21.10
CA PRO A 183 -9.42 5.98 -20.27
C PRO A 183 -8.54 5.24 -19.24
N PRO A 184 -9.03 5.04 -18.00
CA PRO A 184 -8.29 4.29 -17.00
C PRO A 184 -8.19 2.81 -17.37
N HIS A 185 -7.15 2.15 -16.84
CA HIS A 185 -7.02 0.71 -16.93
C HIS A 185 -7.86 0.02 -15.86
N ASN A 186 -8.63 -1.00 -16.27
CA ASN A 186 -9.37 -1.83 -15.35
C ASN A 186 -8.44 -2.87 -14.74
N LEU A 187 -8.43 -2.94 -13.42
CA LEU A 187 -7.64 -3.87 -12.63
C LEU A 187 -8.56 -4.86 -11.94
N LYS A 188 -8.13 -6.13 -11.86
CA LYS A 188 -8.76 -7.12 -10.99
C LYS A 188 -7.69 -7.95 -10.27
N VAL A 189 -7.93 -8.28 -9.01
CA VAL A 189 -7.06 -9.15 -8.21
C VAL A 189 -7.94 -10.14 -7.46
N ALA A 190 -7.54 -11.40 -7.40
CA ALA A 190 -8.19 -12.44 -6.62
C ALA A 190 -7.19 -13.02 -5.61
N LEU A 191 -7.57 -13.00 -4.34
CA LEU A 191 -6.81 -13.54 -3.21
C LEU A 191 -7.54 -14.76 -2.68
N CYS A 192 -6.80 -15.77 -2.24
CA CYS A 192 -7.38 -16.87 -1.46
C CYS A 192 -7.77 -16.35 -0.06
N ILE A 193 -9.01 -16.60 0.38
CA ILE A 193 -9.49 -16.14 1.71
C ILE A 193 -8.68 -16.78 2.84
N VAL A 194 -8.35 -18.07 2.70
CA VAL A 194 -7.63 -18.82 3.74
C VAL A 194 -6.15 -18.43 3.80
N SER A 195 -5.47 -18.44 2.65
CA SER A 195 -4.01 -18.29 2.60
C SER A 195 -3.50 -16.89 2.28
N GLY A 196 -4.37 -15.96 1.90
CA GLY A 196 -3.99 -14.62 1.41
C GLY A 196 -3.20 -14.62 0.10
N LYS A 197 -2.90 -15.78 -0.49
CA LYS A 197 -2.10 -15.87 -1.72
C LYS A 197 -2.85 -15.27 -2.90
N VAL A 198 -2.12 -14.55 -3.74
CA VAL A 198 -2.62 -14.08 -5.04
C VAL A 198 -2.86 -15.29 -5.93
N LYS A 199 -4.09 -15.45 -6.41
CA LYS A 199 -4.51 -16.55 -7.29
C LYS A 199 -4.63 -16.11 -8.73
N HIS A 200 -5.14 -14.90 -8.94
CA HIS A 200 -5.26 -14.32 -10.27
C HIS A 200 -5.16 -12.81 -10.23
N VAL A 201 -4.60 -12.24 -11.29
CA VAL A 201 -4.46 -10.80 -11.48
C VAL A 201 -4.73 -10.45 -12.93
N TYR A 202 -5.37 -9.31 -13.14
CA TYR A 202 -5.71 -8.83 -14.46
C TYR A 202 -5.55 -7.32 -14.53
N CYS A 203 -5.06 -6.85 -15.67
CA CYS A 203 -5.00 -5.45 -16.02
C CYS A 203 -5.25 -5.32 -17.53
N THR A 204 -6.05 -4.34 -17.95
CA THR A 204 -6.29 -4.10 -19.39
C THR A 204 -5.04 -3.61 -20.13
N TYR A 205 -3.99 -3.19 -19.43
CA TYR A 205 -2.72 -2.80 -20.04
C TYR A 205 -1.96 -4.02 -20.58
N VAL A 206 -1.41 -3.92 -21.79
CA VAL A 206 -0.75 -5.01 -22.54
C VAL A 206 0.36 -5.72 -21.74
N ALA A 207 1.12 -4.99 -20.91
CA ALA A 207 2.16 -5.60 -20.06
C ALA A 207 1.61 -6.38 -18.84
N GLY A 208 0.29 -6.29 -18.58
CA GLY A 208 -0.42 -6.95 -17.49
C GLY A 208 -0.69 -8.44 -17.73
N ALA A 209 -0.54 -8.93 -18.97
CA ALA A 209 -0.77 -10.33 -19.32
C ALA A 209 0.15 -11.31 -18.57
N VAL A 210 1.34 -10.86 -18.16
CA VAL A 210 2.31 -11.66 -17.37
C VAL A 210 2.04 -11.56 -15.85
N GLY A 211 0.86 -11.07 -15.45
CA GLY A 211 0.48 -10.90 -14.05
C GLY A 211 1.29 -9.87 -13.27
N PHE A 212 2.06 -9.00 -13.95
CA PHE A 212 2.88 -7.98 -13.31
C PHE A 212 2.98 -6.71 -14.16
N CYS A 213 2.39 -5.63 -13.67
CA CYS A 213 2.55 -4.26 -14.16
C CYS A 213 2.52 -3.26 -13.00
N ASN A 214 2.91 -2.01 -13.26
CA ASN A 214 2.93 -0.97 -12.21
C ASN A 214 1.53 -0.68 -11.64
N HIS A 215 0.46 -0.83 -12.44
CA HIS A 215 -0.92 -0.63 -11.99
C HIS A 215 -1.37 -1.71 -10.99
N VAL A 216 -1.13 -2.99 -11.31
CA VAL A 216 -1.42 -4.13 -10.42
C VAL A 216 -0.60 -4.02 -9.14
N LEU A 217 0.68 -3.64 -9.26
CA LEU A 217 1.53 -3.43 -8.09
C LEU A 217 1.01 -2.30 -7.20
N ALA A 218 0.56 -1.19 -7.78
CA ALA A 218 -0.04 -0.09 -7.01
C ALA A 218 -1.28 -0.56 -6.24
N LEU A 219 -2.16 -1.34 -6.88
CA LEU A 219 -3.33 -1.91 -6.23
C LEU A 219 -2.94 -2.86 -5.10
N MET A 220 -2.01 -3.78 -5.32
CA MET A 220 -1.49 -4.68 -4.26
C MET A 220 -0.87 -3.89 -3.11
N MET A 221 -0.17 -2.79 -3.38
CA MET A 221 0.38 -1.91 -2.33
C MET A 221 -0.73 -1.22 -1.53
N LYS A 222 -1.85 -0.82 -2.17
CA LYS A 222 -3.03 -0.32 -1.45
C LYS A 222 -3.66 -1.41 -0.59
N VAL A 223 -3.80 -2.63 -1.10
CA VAL A 223 -4.32 -3.78 -0.34
C VAL A 223 -3.43 -4.10 0.86
N CYS A 224 -2.10 -4.07 0.70
CA CYS A 224 -1.17 -4.18 1.83
C CYS A 224 -1.50 -3.15 2.92
N LYS A 225 -1.76 -1.90 2.54
CA LYS A 225 -2.13 -0.85 3.51
C LYS A 225 -3.45 -1.17 4.21
N PHE A 226 -4.47 -1.66 3.51
CA PHE A 226 -5.74 -2.03 4.16
C PHE A 226 -5.53 -3.07 5.26
N THR A 227 -4.70 -4.08 5.02
CA THR A 227 -4.33 -5.08 6.03
C THR A 227 -3.58 -4.43 7.21
N LEU A 228 -2.55 -3.63 6.91
CA LEU A 228 -1.69 -3.02 7.92
C LEU A 228 -2.45 -2.07 8.85
N TYR A 229 -3.47 -1.39 8.34
CA TYR A 229 -4.31 -0.45 9.10
C TYR A 229 -5.65 -1.06 9.53
N GLU A 230 -5.85 -2.37 9.37
CA GLU A 230 -7.08 -3.08 9.76
C GLU A 230 -8.36 -2.40 9.24
N CYS A 231 -8.31 -1.96 7.99
CA CYS A 231 -9.42 -1.25 7.37
C CYS A 231 -10.61 -2.20 7.18
N LYS A 232 -11.77 -1.84 7.73
CA LYS A 232 -13.04 -2.56 7.51
C LYS A 232 -13.75 -2.12 6.23
N SER A 233 -13.34 -0.99 5.67
CA SER A 233 -13.88 -0.44 4.44
C SER A 233 -12.78 0.21 3.61
N VAL A 234 -12.93 0.21 2.28
CA VAL A 234 -12.03 0.88 1.34
C VAL A 234 -11.82 2.36 1.70
N SER A 235 -12.86 3.04 2.20
CA SER A 235 -12.79 4.45 2.63
C SER A 235 -11.96 4.67 3.89
N GLY A 236 -11.53 3.62 4.60
CA GLY A 236 -10.71 3.72 5.81
C GLY A 236 -9.34 4.38 5.59
N LEU A 237 -8.89 4.49 4.34
CA LEU A 237 -7.65 5.18 3.96
C LEU A 237 -7.89 6.43 3.11
N GLU A 238 -9.12 6.90 2.99
CA GLU A 238 -9.44 8.17 2.33
C GLU A 238 -9.27 9.31 3.33
N ASN A 239 -8.31 10.18 3.05
CA ASN A 239 -8.03 11.32 3.90
C ASN A 239 -9.10 12.38 3.60
N LYS A 240 -10.16 12.46 4.42
CA LYS A 240 -11.30 13.38 4.20
C LYS A 240 -10.88 14.84 4.00
N ASP A 241 -9.73 15.22 4.56
CA ASP A 241 -9.20 16.60 4.50
C ASP A 241 -8.58 16.98 3.14
N ASP A 242 -8.26 16.01 2.27
CA ASP A 242 -7.71 16.29 0.93
C ASP A 242 -8.81 16.50 -0.12
N ILE A 243 -10.06 16.09 0.16
CA ILE A 243 -11.21 16.23 -0.73
C ILE A 243 -11.76 17.66 -0.74
N GLN A 244 -11.62 18.39 0.38
CA GLN A 244 -12.03 19.79 0.46
C GLN A 244 -11.28 20.52 1.59
N PRO A 245 -10.17 21.22 1.30
CA PRO A 245 -9.40 21.89 2.34
C PRO A 245 -10.20 23.04 2.95
N LYS A 246 -10.40 22.99 4.27
CA LYS A 246 -11.09 24.04 5.06
C LYS A 246 -10.21 25.24 5.38
N GLN A 247 -8.90 25.11 5.18
CA GLN A 247 -7.87 26.10 5.51
C GLN A 247 -7.12 26.54 4.25
N ALA A 248 -6.59 27.76 4.26
CA ALA A 248 -5.75 28.29 3.18
C ALA A 248 -4.52 27.41 2.94
N CYS A 249 -4.07 27.33 1.68
CA CYS A 249 -2.91 26.52 1.30
C CYS A 249 -1.59 26.97 1.96
N THR A 250 -1.55 28.19 2.51
CA THR A 250 -0.41 28.80 3.22
C THR A 250 -0.43 28.55 4.74
N SER A 251 -1.58 28.22 5.33
CA SER A 251 -1.68 27.95 6.77
C SER A 251 -1.46 26.49 7.14
N MET A 252 -1.36 25.61 6.14
CA MET A 252 -0.86 24.25 6.31
C MET A 252 0.64 24.18 6.01
N LEU A 253 1.36 23.28 6.70
CA LEU A 253 2.72 22.89 6.30
C LEU A 253 2.75 22.58 4.80
N GLN A 254 3.77 23.06 4.08
CA GLN A 254 3.89 22.99 2.62
C GLN A 254 3.43 21.64 2.03
N ARG A 255 2.21 21.59 1.48
CA ARG A 255 1.64 20.38 0.84
C ARG A 255 1.75 20.36 -0.67
N TRP A 256 2.48 21.29 -1.29
CA TRP A 256 2.58 21.45 -2.75
C TRP A 256 3.13 20.21 -3.47
N HIS A 257 3.80 19.32 -2.72
CA HIS A 257 4.30 18.04 -3.19
C HIS A 257 3.23 16.93 -3.27
N ARG A 258 2.04 17.11 -2.68
CA ARG A 258 0.91 16.17 -2.80
C ARG A 258 0.03 16.60 -3.97
N LYS A 259 0.12 15.89 -5.08
CA LYS A 259 -0.65 16.16 -6.29
C LYS A 259 -1.82 15.20 -6.37
N GLY A 260 -3.03 15.65 -6.06
CA GLY A 260 -4.26 14.91 -6.35
C GLY A 260 -4.66 15.05 -7.81
N ARG A 261 -5.05 13.96 -8.48
CA ARG A 261 -5.72 14.03 -9.78
C ARG A 261 -7.18 14.46 -9.54
N GLY A 262 -7.49 15.75 -9.68
CA GLY A 262 -8.89 16.23 -9.69
C GLY A 262 -9.67 15.65 -10.87
N ASP A 263 -10.99 15.48 -10.76
CA ASP A 263 -11.77 14.73 -11.77
C ASP A 263 -12.08 15.56 -13.03
N THR A 264 -12.31 16.87 -12.86
CA THR A 264 -12.81 17.73 -13.93
C THR A 264 -11.98 19.02 -14.00
N ILE A 265 -11.45 19.32 -15.19
CA ILE A 265 -10.98 20.67 -15.53
C ILE A 265 -11.95 21.17 -16.58
N VAL A 266 -12.96 21.92 -16.16
CA VAL A 266 -13.84 22.65 -17.08
C VAL A 266 -13.29 24.06 -17.24
N PRO A 267 -13.10 24.55 -18.48
CA PRO A 267 -12.86 25.97 -18.67
C PRO A 267 -14.13 26.70 -18.21
N GLN A 268 -14.01 27.51 -17.18
CA GLN A 268 -15.04 28.47 -16.80
C GLN A 268 -14.63 29.84 -17.30
N PRO A 269 -15.56 30.64 -17.85
CA PRO A 269 -15.30 32.04 -18.13
C PRO A 269 -14.79 32.71 -16.85
N ALA A 270 -13.72 33.49 -16.95
CA ALA A 270 -13.14 34.18 -15.79
C ALA A 270 -14.18 35.05 -15.05
N MET A 271 -15.22 35.49 -15.77
CA MET A 271 -16.35 36.28 -15.28
C MET A 271 -17.26 35.53 -14.30
N GLU A 272 -17.32 34.21 -14.38
CA GLU A 272 -18.16 33.35 -13.55
C GLU A 272 -17.44 32.88 -12.28
N VAL A 273 -16.13 33.11 -12.19
CA VAL A 273 -15.31 32.67 -11.05
C VAL A 273 -15.50 33.64 -9.87
N VAL A 274 -16.02 33.12 -8.77
CA VAL A 274 -16.13 33.85 -7.49
C VAL A 274 -15.01 33.39 -6.56
N VAL A 275 -14.09 34.28 -6.22
CA VAL A 275 -13.01 34.01 -5.27
C VAL A 275 -13.52 34.29 -3.86
N GLN A 276 -13.74 33.22 -3.09
CA GLN A 276 -14.14 33.34 -1.69
C GLN A 276 -12.92 33.57 -0.80
N LYS A 277 -13.05 34.43 0.20
CA LYS A 277 -12.05 34.57 1.27
C LYS A 277 -12.01 33.29 2.11
N THR A 278 -10.83 32.96 2.62
CA THR A 278 -10.67 31.74 3.43
C THR A 278 -11.22 31.95 4.84
N HIS A 279 -11.57 30.86 5.53
CA HIS A 279 -12.20 30.93 6.86
C HIS A 279 -11.29 31.54 7.95
N GLN A 280 -10.00 31.71 7.70
CA GLN A 280 -9.09 32.43 8.60
C GLN A 280 -9.30 33.95 8.58
N ASP A 281 -9.95 34.48 7.54
CA ASP A 281 -10.25 35.90 7.39
C ASP A 281 -11.67 36.27 7.87
N LEU A 282 -12.43 35.29 8.37
CA LEU A 282 -13.76 35.51 8.94
C LEU A 282 -13.66 35.60 10.45
N ASP A 283 -13.55 36.83 10.97
CA ASP A 283 -13.90 37.10 12.35
C ASP A 283 -15.31 36.59 12.61
N ARG A 284 -15.51 35.95 13.77
CA ARG A 284 -16.61 35.06 14.15
C ARG A 284 -18.02 35.72 14.16
N SER A 285 -18.18 36.88 13.54
CA SER A 285 -19.37 37.73 13.63
C SER A 285 -19.83 38.37 12.31
N SER A 286 -19.14 38.17 11.17
CA SER A 286 -19.61 38.77 9.90
C SER A 286 -20.48 37.80 9.08
N LEU A 287 -21.69 38.25 8.74
CA LEU A 287 -22.51 37.67 7.68
C LEU A 287 -21.63 37.45 6.44
N ARG A 288 -21.69 36.24 5.85
CA ARG A 288 -20.89 35.81 4.69
C ARG A 288 -20.73 36.94 3.68
N GLU A 289 -19.56 37.60 3.67
CA GLU A 289 -19.27 38.58 2.63
C GLU A 289 -19.37 37.89 1.26
N PRO A 290 -20.07 38.46 0.27
CA PRO A 290 -20.07 37.91 -1.07
C PRO A 290 -18.63 37.90 -1.60
N GLY A 291 -18.16 36.74 -2.06
CA GLY A 291 -16.79 36.58 -2.58
C GLY A 291 -16.47 37.55 -3.73
N VAL A 292 -15.18 37.77 -3.98
CA VAL A 292 -14.69 38.69 -5.02
C VAL A 292 -15.05 38.13 -6.39
N ARG A 293 -15.78 38.92 -7.19
CA ARG A 293 -16.15 38.57 -8.57
C ARG A 293 -15.26 39.31 -9.55
N CYS A 294 -15.06 38.72 -10.72
CA CYS A 294 -14.38 39.37 -11.83
C CYS A 294 -15.21 40.58 -12.32
N LEU A 295 -14.55 41.73 -12.56
CA LEU A 295 -15.17 42.95 -13.08
C LEU A 295 -15.15 43.04 -14.61
N LEU A 296 -14.57 42.03 -15.27
CA LEU A 296 -14.58 41.95 -16.73
C LEU A 296 -15.99 41.63 -17.21
N TYR A 297 -16.41 42.25 -18.31
CA TYR A 297 -17.70 42.01 -18.96
C TYR A 297 -17.52 41.19 -20.24
N GLU A 298 -18.55 40.47 -20.66
CA GLU A 298 -18.49 39.65 -21.86
C GLU A 298 -18.60 40.53 -23.11
N ALA A 299 -17.50 40.66 -23.85
CA ALA A 299 -17.44 41.49 -25.05
C ALA A 299 -18.04 40.82 -26.31
N ARG A 300 -18.67 39.63 -26.20
CA ARG A 300 -19.33 38.98 -27.33
C ARG A 300 -20.67 39.65 -27.58
N THR A 301 -20.63 40.70 -28.38
CA THR A 301 -21.80 41.36 -28.97
C THR A 301 -22.66 40.36 -29.75
N LEU A 302 -23.97 40.48 -29.55
CA LEU A 302 -25.05 39.87 -30.31
C LEU A 302 -24.72 39.79 -31.81
N GLN A 303 -24.78 38.59 -32.37
CA GLN A 303 -25.00 38.33 -33.79
C GLN A 303 -26.26 37.48 -33.93
#